data_AF-A0A742RM42-F1
#
_entry.id   AF-A0A742RM42-F1
#
_cell.length_a   1.000
_cell.length_b   1.000
_cell.length_c   1.000
_cell.angle_alpha   90.00
_cell.angle_beta   90.00
_cell.angle_gamma   90.00
#
_symmetry.space_group_name_H-M   'P 1'
#
loop_
_entity.id
_entity.type
_entity.pdbx_description
1 polymer ?
#
loop_
_entity_poly.entity_id
_entity_poly.type
_entity_poly.pdbx_seq_one_letter_code
_entity_poly.pdbx_strand_id
1 'polypeptide(L)' 'MRIEVLLYLKTRPGESPVWDVEQLRLWWVDSLNGDLFACHAQGG' A
#
# COMPACT_ATOMS: atom_id res chain seq x y z
N MET A 1 -9.27 -16.15 11.37
CA MET A 1 -8.47 -15.01 10.87
C MET A 1 -7.60 -15.53 9.73
N ARG A 2 -7.70 -14.96 8.52
CA ARG A 2 -6.88 -15.33 7.35
C ARG A 2 -5.94 -14.16 7.06
N ILE A 3 -4.66 -14.45 6.84
CA ILE A 3 -3.64 -13.45 6.49
C ILE A 3 -3.13 -13.82 5.10
N GLU A 4 -3.12 -12.85 4.19
CA GLU A 4 -2.67 -13.02 2.81
C GLU A 4 -1.77 -11.86 2.39
N VAL A 5 -0.81 -12.14 1.51
CA VAL A 5 0.04 -11.11 0.90
C VAL A 5 -0.63 -10.67 -0.39
N LEU A 6 -1.16 -9.45 -0.41
CA LEU A 6 -1.78 -8.86 -1.61
C LEU A 6 -0.77 -8.13 -2.50
N LEU A 7 0.39 -7.79 -1.95
CA LEU A 7 1.42 -7.03 -2.64
C LEU A 7 2.79 -7.36 -2.07
N TYR A 8 3.75 -7.61 -2.95
CA TYR A 8 5.15 -7.85 -2.59
C TYR A 8 6.03 -6.91 -3.40
N LEU A 9 6.36 -5.78 -2.78
CA LEU A 9 7.22 -4.76 -3.37
C LEU A 9 8.45 -4.56 -2.49
N LYS A 10 9.55 -4.18 -3.13
CA LYS A 10 10.76 -3.78 -2.43
C LYS A 10 10.70 -2.27 -2.16
N THR A 11 10.07 -1.88 -1.05
CA THR A 11 10.17 -0.51 -0.50
C THR A 11 11.35 -0.43 0.48
N ARG A 12 11.76 0.78 0.89
CA ARG A 12 12.65 0.94 2.07
C ARG A 12 11.79 0.86 3.35
N PRO A 13 11.20 1.95 3.90
CA PRO A 13 10.04 1.83 4.76
C PRO A 13 8.76 1.96 3.92
N GLY A 14 7.86 0.98 3.99
CA GLY A 14 6.47 1.18 3.59
C GLY A 14 5.66 1.61 4.81
N GLU A 15 5.14 2.83 4.83
CA GLU A 15 4.52 3.41 6.03
C GLU A 15 3.28 4.24 5.73
N SER A 16 2.57 4.63 6.81
CA SER A 16 1.37 5.46 6.75
C SER A 16 0.25 4.95 5.83
N PRO A 17 -0.24 3.70 6.04
CA PRO A 17 -1.30 3.15 5.20
C PRO A 17 -2.62 3.90 5.38
N VAL A 18 -3.26 4.30 4.28
CA VAL A 18 -4.58 4.97 4.26
C VAL A 18 -5.48 4.28 3.25
N TRP A 19 -6.69 3.92 3.68
CA TRP A 19 -7.71 3.35 2.81
C TRP A 19 -8.62 4.44 2.25
N ASP A 20 -8.59 4.62 0.93
CA ASP A 20 -9.53 5.46 0.19
C ASP A 20 -10.78 4.62 -0.12
N VAL A 21 -11.89 4.95 0.57
CA VAL A 21 -13.17 4.23 0.46
C VAL A 21 -13.84 4.51 -0.89
N GLU A 22 -13.65 5.69 -1.48
CA GLU A 22 -14.30 6.05 -2.74
C GLU A 22 -13.63 5.36 -3.92
N GLN A 23 -12.29 5.24 -3.89
CA GLN A 23 -11.51 4.63 -4.96
C GLN A 23 -11.20 3.14 -4.74
N LEU A 24 -11.58 2.58 -3.58
CA LEU A 24 -11.24 1.21 -3.15
C LEU A 24 -9.74 0.92 -3.29
N ARG A 25 -8.93 1.82 -2.75
CA ARG A 25 -7.49 1.86 -2.93
C ARG A 25 -6.76 2.06 -1.60
N LEU A 26 -5.73 1.26 -1.37
CA LEU A 26 -4.80 1.46 -0.27
C LEU A 26 -3.65 2.34 -0.76
N TRP A 27 -3.35 3.41 -0.04
CA TRP A 27 -2.22 4.30 -0.28
C TRP A 27 -1.18 4.15 0.84
N TRP A 28 0.10 4.30 0.52
CA TRP A 28 1.19 4.38 1.48
C TRP A 28 2.40 5.11 0.90
N VAL A 29 3.35 5.48 1.74
CA VAL A 29 4.55 6.23 1.34
C VAL A 29 5.82 5.48 1.67
N ASP A 30 6.90 5.85 0.96
CA ASP A 30 8.29 5.64 1.38
C ASP A 30 8.91 7.03 1.62
N SER A 31 9.03 7.44 2.89
CA SER A 31 9.55 8.77 3.22
C SER A 31 11.04 8.96 2.93
N LEU A 32 11.81 7.88 2.77
CA LEU A 32 13.24 7.98 2.48
C LEU A 32 13.50 8.23 1.00
N ASN A 33 12.63 7.74 0.12
CA ASN A 33 12.73 7.93 -1.32
C ASN A 33 11.76 9.01 -1.85
N GLY A 34 10.72 9.36 -1.09
CA GLY A 34 9.69 10.31 -1.50
C GLY A 34 8.66 9.71 -2.45
N ASP A 35 8.55 8.38 -2.49
CA ASP A 35 7.63 7.66 -3.37
C ASP A 35 6.24 7.52 -2.74
N LEU A 36 5.21 7.68 -3.57
CA LEU A 36 3.82 7.40 -3.22
C LEU A 36 3.38 6.14 -3.96
N PHE A 37 2.83 5.19 -3.23
CA PHE A 37 2.37 3.92 -3.77
C PHE A 37 0.87 3.73 -3.53
N ALA A 38 0.28 2.86 -4.35
CA ALA A 38 -1.08 2.41 -4.14
C ALA A 38 -1.33 1.02 -4.72
N CYS A 39 -2.31 0.31 -4.17
CA CYS A 39 -2.84 -0.92 -4.75
C CYS A 39 -4.36 -0.98 -4.60
N HIS A 40 -5.01 -1.81 -5.42
CA HIS A 40 -6.45 -2.05 -5.31
C HIS A 40 -6.76 -2.96 -4.12
N ALA A 41 -8.05 -3.07 -3.76
CA ALA A 41 -8.53 -3.94 -2.70
C ALA A 41 -8.02 -5.40 -2.78
N GLN A 42 -7.76 -5.90 -3.99
CA GLN A 42 -7.28 -7.26 -4.26
C GLN A 42 -5.77 -7.34 -4.51
N GLY A 43 -5.03 -6.24 -4.31
CA GLY A 43 -3.62 -6.12 -4.69
C GLY A 43 -3.43 -5.55 -6.10
N GLY A 44 -2.22 -5.72 -6.65
CA GLY A 44 -1.78 -5.14 -7.92
C GLY A 44 -0.56 -4.24 -7.75
#